data_AF-A0A066UIA6-F1
#
_entry.id   AF-A0A066UIA6-F1
#
_cell.length_a   1.000
_cell.length_b   1.000
_cell.length_c   1.000
_cell.angle_alpha   90.00
_cell.angle_beta   90.00
_cell.angle_gamma   90.00
#
_symmetry.space_group_name_H-M   'P 1'
#
loop_
_entity.id
_entity.type
_entity.pdbx_description
1 polymer ?
#
loop_
_entity_poly.entity_id
_entity_poly.type
_entity_poly.pdbx_seq_one_letter_code
_entity_poly.pdbx_strand_id
1 'polypeptide(L)'
;MAIKFPRTALTAAAALLVLGTGLVLGTGTTADDAYAEGAPAPVTTPPAVTTSAKPAASPIGALFADESHFCTASVVHSAAGDLVLTAAHCVRDGMAFAPGYHDGVAPLGMWAVTSVAVADGWTSSADPDLDFAFLTVRQAGNPAALESLTGANVLGTNRGFEHRITLTGYPDTVDSPVVCDGDTARSGTYQLRVACPGFPDGTSGGPWVADGAVIGVIGGYQLGGDTPDVSYSAYFDDDIAKLYASVTG
;
A
#
# COMPACT_ATOMS: atom_id res chain seq x y z
N MET A 1 5.73 4.11 24.97
CA MET A 1 6.12 5.52 25.23
C MET A 1 5.94 6.27 23.92
N ALA A 2 4.82 6.99 23.77
CA ALA A 2 4.47 7.64 22.50
C ALA A 2 5.19 8.98 22.36
N ILE A 3 6.07 9.11 21.38
CA ILE A 3 6.71 10.37 21.02
C ILE A 3 5.75 11.11 20.07
N LYS A 4 5.18 12.23 20.52
CA LYS A 4 4.32 13.11 19.71
C LYS A 4 5.19 14.17 19.03
N PHE A 5 5.11 14.29 17.71
CA PHE A 5 5.64 15.41 16.95
C PHE A 5 4.49 16.35 16.52
N PRO A 6 4.63 17.69 16.67
CA PRO A 6 3.64 18.63 16.16
C PRO A 6 3.90 18.94 14.68
N ARG A 7 2.89 18.72 13.81
CA ARG A 7 2.90 19.17 12.42
C ARG A 7 2.31 20.59 12.32
N THR A 8 3.08 21.54 11.80
CA THR A 8 2.61 22.89 11.44
C THR A 8 1.79 22.85 10.16
N ALA A 9 0.54 23.33 10.21
CA ALA A 9 -0.35 23.44 9.06
C ALA A 9 0.01 24.66 8.19
N LEU A 10 0.18 24.46 6.89
CA LEU A 10 0.15 25.54 5.89
C LEU A 10 -1.20 25.49 5.14
N THR A 11 -1.94 26.60 5.20
CA THR A 11 -3.18 26.81 4.47
C THR A 11 -2.90 27.22 3.03
N ALA A 12 -3.40 26.48 2.05
CA ALA A 12 -3.42 26.89 0.64
C ALA A 12 -4.76 27.57 0.31
N ALA A 13 -4.70 28.81 -0.15
CA ALA A 13 -5.85 29.55 -0.67
C ALA A 13 -6.01 29.31 -2.18
N ALA A 14 -7.18 28.86 -2.60
CA ALA A 14 -7.58 28.79 -4.01
C ALA A 14 -8.28 30.10 -4.44
N ALA A 15 -7.97 30.59 -5.63
CA ALA A 15 -8.72 31.67 -6.28
C ALA A 15 -9.08 31.29 -7.72
N LEU A 16 -10.40 31.23 -8.00
CA LEU A 16 -11.03 31.19 -9.32
C LEU A 16 -10.94 32.57 -10.01
N LEU A 17 -10.84 32.62 -11.35
CA LEU A 17 -11.43 33.67 -12.19
C LEU A 17 -11.49 33.19 -13.67
N VAL A 18 -12.65 32.91 -14.27
CA VAL A 18 -13.64 33.77 -15.01
C VAL A 18 -13.56 33.59 -16.54
N LEU A 19 -14.75 33.46 -17.13
CA LEU A 19 -15.12 33.19 -18.52
C LEU A 19 -14.68 34.27 -19.52
N GLY A 20 -14.42 33.85 -20.77
CA GLY A 20 -14.36 34.71 -21.94
C GLY A 20 -15.10 34.06 -23.13
N THR A 21 -16.22 34.66 -23.53
CA THR A 21 -16.99 34.34 -24.73
C THR A 21 -16.34 35.00 -25.97
N GLY A 22 -16.24 34.26 -27.07
CA GLY A 22 -15.80 34.78 -28.36
C GLY A 22 -16.47 34.04 -29.52
N LEU A 23 -17.47 34.69 -30.11
CA LEU A 23 -18.20 34.27 -31.31
C LEU A 23 -17.39 34.63 -32.56
N VAL A 24 -17.16 33.67 -33.47
CA VAL A 24 -16.74 33.96 -34.85
C VAL A 24 -17.59 33.12 -35.81
N LEU A 25 -18.35 33.82 -36.65
CA LEU A 25 -19.05 33.29 -37.81
C LEU A 25 -18.11 33.35 -39.03
N GLY A 26 -18.03 32.26 -39.80
CA GLY A 26 -17.31 32.22 -41.07
C GLY A 26 -17.71 30.98 -41.88
N THR A 27 -18.46 31.22 -42.95
CA THR A 27 -19.04 30.25 -43.89
C THR A 27 -18.03 29.72 -44.91
N GLY A 28 -18.12 28.43 -45.27
CA GLY A 28 -17.43 27.88 -46.44
C GLY A 28 -17.83 26.43 -46.73
N THR A 29 -18.76 26.26 -47.67
CA THR A 29 -19.25 24.98 -48.22
C THR A 29 -18.19 24.31 -49.12
N THR A 30 -18.08 22.98 -49.07
CA THR A 30 -18.19 22.07 -50.24
C THR A 30 -18.28 20.63 -49.74
N ALA A 31 -19.33 19.94 -50.16
CA ALA A 31 -19.45 18.50 -50.11
C ALA A 31 -18.59 17.90 -51.24
N ASP A 32 -18.05 16.70 -51.03
CA ASP A 32 -18.16 15.60 -52.00
C ASP A 32 -17.72 14.26 -51.37
N ASP A 33 -18.67 13.32 -51.46
CA ASP A 33 -18.56 11.91 -51.78
C ASP A 33 -17.72 10.91 -50.96
N ALA A 34 -18.49 10.07 -50.26
CA ALA A 34 -18.56 8.61 -50.44
C ALA A 34 -17.29 7.76 -50.28
N TYR A 35 -17.21 7.07 -49.15
CA TYR A 35 -16.78 5.67 -49.12
C TYR A 35 -17.70 4.89 -48.19
N ALA A 36 -18.54 4.03 -48.78
CA ALA A 36 -19.29 3.01 -48.10
C ALA A 36 -18.45 1.73 -48.08
N GLU A 37 -18.07 1.26 -46.90
CA GLU A 37 -17.52 -0.09 -46.68
C GLU A 37 -18.30 -0.78 -45.55
N GLY A 38 -18.94 -1.90 -45.92
CA GLY A 38 -19.48 -3.01 -45.15
C GLY A 38 -19.88 -2.83 -43.67
N ALA A 39 -21.19 -2.91 -43.39
CA ALA A 39 -21.68 -3.23 -42.05
C ALA A 39 -21.32 -4.70 -41.67
N PRO A 40 -20.68 -4.96 -40.52
CA PRO A 40 -20.41 -6.33 -40.09
C PRO A 40 -21.67 -7.00 -39.52
N ALA A 41 -21.85 -8.29 -39.81
CA ALA A 41 -22.95 -9.11 -39.30
C ALA A 41 -22.90 -9.26 -37.77
N PRO A 42 -24.06 -9.42 -37.08
CA PRO A 42 -24.08 -9.55 -35.63
C PRO A 42 -23.52 -10.92 -35.21
N VAL A 43 -22.41 -10.90 -34.47
CA VAL A 43 -21.86 -12.07 -33.79
C VAL A 43 -22.68 -12.30 -32.51
N THR A 44 -23.40 -13.42 -32.44
CA THR A 44 -24.07 -13.83 -31.20
C THR A 44 -23.04 -14.38 -30.22
N THR A 45 -22.64 -13.56 -29.24
CA THR A 45 -21.77 -13.98 -28.14
C THR A 45 -22.54 -14.90 -27.17
N PRO A 46 -22.03 -16.09 -26.83
CA PRO A 46 -22.60 -16.91 -25.75
C PRO A 46 -22.60 -16.13 -24.42
N PRO A 47 -23.60 -16.31 -23.55
CA PRO A 47 -23.62 -15.63 -22.26
C PRO A 47 -22.38 -16.01 -21.46
N ALA A 48 -21.67 -14.99 -20.97
CA ALA A 48 -20.55 -15.16 -20.07
C ALA A 48 -21.03 -15.88 -18.80
N VAL A 49 -20.44 -17.04 -18.52
CA VAL A 49 -20.64 -17.71 -17.24
C VAL A 49 -19.84 -16.92 -16.20
N THR A 50 -20.51 -16.03 -15.48
CA THR A 50 -19.96 -15.43 -14.27
C THR A 50 -19.97 -16.50 -13.18
N THR A 51 -18.91 -17.30 -13.11
CA THR A 51 -18.55 -17.91 -11.83
C THR A 51 -18.22 -16.77 -10.90
N SER A 52 -19.00 -16.60 -9.82
CA SER A 52 -18.65 -15.70 -8.73
C SER A 52 -17.28 -16.10 -8.21
N ALA A 53 -16.23 -15.45 -8.73
CA ALA A 53 -14.92 -15.51 -8.12
C ALA A 53 -15.11 -14.97 -6.71
N LYS A 54 -14.88 -15.82 -5.70
CA LYS A 54 -14.63 -15.36 -4.34
C LYS A 54 -13.69 -14.15 -4.47
N PRO A 55 -13.98 -12.97 -3.88
CA PRO A 55 -13.04 -11.86 -3.92
C PRO A 55 -11.68 -12.41 -3.51
N ALA A 56 -10.70 -12.34 -4.41
CA ALA A 56 -9.36 -12.84 -4.11
C ALA A 56 -8.91 -12.06 -2.87
N ALA A 57 -8.73 -12.74 -1.75
CA ALA A 57 -8.36 -12.05 -0.53
C ALA A 57 -6.95 -11.50 -0.73
N SER A 58 -6.80 -10.20 -0.50
CA SER A 58 -5.52 -9.52 -0.68
C SER A 58 -4.58 -9.87 0.47
N PRO A 59 -3.27 -10.11 0.21
CA PRO A 59 -2.28 -10.16 1.29
C PRO A 59 -2.07 -8.80 1.93
N ILE A 60 -2.60 -7.71 1.38
CA ILE A 60 -2.46 -6.35 1.89
C ILE A 60 -3.74 -5.93 2.62
N GLY A 61 -3.59 -5.35 3.80
CA GLY A 61 -4.71 -4.99 4.66
C GLY A 61 -4.41 -3.83 5.60
N ALA A 62 -5.47 -3.38 6.28
CA ALA A 62 -5.38 -2.32 7.26
C ALA A 62 -4.98 -2.88 8.65
N LEU A 63 -4.20 -2.12 9.39
CA LEU A 63 -3.94 -2.33 10.81
C LEU A 63 -4.89 -1.45 11.63
N PHE A 64 -5.52 -2.09 12.61
CA PHE A 64 -6.50 -1.51 13.52
C PHE A 64 -5.96 -1.46 14.95
N ALA A 65 -6.33 -0.41 15.66
CA ALA A 65 -6.22 -0.27 17.12
C ALA A 65 -7.33 0.68 17.58
N ASP A 66 -7.86 0.50 18.78
CA ASP A 66 -8.92 1.35 19.32
C ASP A 66 -10.11 1.53 18.34
N GLU A 67 -10.53 0.43 17.71
CA GLU A 67 -11.65 0.36 16.74
C GLU A 67 -11.48 1.14 15.43
N SER A 68 -10.30 1.72 15.18
CA SER A 68 -10.00 2.49 13.96
C SER A 68 -8.78 1.93 13.24
N HIS A 69 -8.76 1.95 11.92
CA HIS A 69 -7.52 1.68 11.18
C HIS A 69 -6.61 2.90 11.19
N PHE A 70 -5.30 2.65 11.23
CA PHE A 70 -4.30 3.70 11.41
C PHE A 70 -3.00 3.45 10.64
N CYS A 71 -2.81 2.24 10.11
CA CYS A 71 -1.65 1.84 9.33
C CYS A 71 -2.06 0.78 8.31
N THR A 72 -1.11 0.40 7.45
CA THR A 72 -1.18 -0.70 6.51
C THR A 72 -0.18 -1.79 6.87
N ALA A 73 -0.47 -3.03 6.50
CA ALA A 73 0.48 -4.12 6.54
C ALA A 73 0.26 -5.08 5.36
N SER A 74 1.22 -5.96 5.13
CA SER A 74 1.07 -7.04 4.15
C SER A 74 1.60 -8.37 4.65
N VAL A 75 0.93 -9.45 4.28
CA VAL A 75 1.36 -10.81 4.57
C VAL A 75 2.68 -11.07 3.83
N VAL A 76 3.65 -11.58 4.57
CA VAL A 76 4.93 -12.06 4.04
C VAL A 76 5.05 -13.55 4.32
N HIS A 77 5.69 -14.26 3.40
CA HIS A 77 5.80 -15.71 3.49
C HIS A 77 6.38 -16.14 4.85
N SER A 78 5.84 -17.17 5.49
CA SER A 78 6.49 -17.76 6.67
C SER A 78 6.13 -19.23 6.79
N ALA A 79 6.94 -20.02 7.48
CA ALA A 79 6.66 -21.44 7.68
C ALA A 79 5.30 -21.69 8.36
N ALA A 80 4.90 -20.79 9.27
CA ALA A 80 3.61 -20.84 9.95
C ALA A 80 2.49 -20.10 9.19
N GLY A 81 2.81 -19.37 8.11
CA GLY A 81 1.86 -18.66 7.25
C GLY A 81 1.05 -17.57 7.96
N ASP A 82 1.67 -16.86 8.89
CA ASP A 82 1.03 -16.00 9.89
C ASP A 82 1.74 -14.67 10.14
N LEU A 83 2.69 -14.33 9.28
CA LEU A 83 3.56 -13.18 9.46
C LEU A 83 3.10 -12.03 8.56
N VAL A 84 3.04 -10.84 9.13
CA VAL A 84 2.78 -9.60 8.38
C VAL A 84 3.90 -8.60 8.57
N LEU A 85 4.25 -7.89 7.51
CA LEU A 85 5.25 -6.82 7.47
C LEU A 85 4.55 -5.46 7.48
N THR A 86 5.07 -4.53 8.28
CA THR A 86 4.64 -3.13 8.37
C THR A 86 5.82 -2.22 8.74
N ALA A 87 5.58 -0.92 8.93
CA ALA A 87 6.56 0.02 9.47
C ALA A 87 6.66 -0.13 11.00
N ALA A 88 7.85 0.06 11.56
CA ALA A 88 8.05 -0.07 13.00
C ALA A 88 7.33 1.01 13.81
N HIS A 89 7.15 2.21 13.26
CA HIS A 89 6.36 3.27 13.89
C HIS A 89 4.86 2.98 13.95
N CYS A 90 4.37 1.95 13.25
CA CYS A 90 2.97 1.51 13.36
C CYS A 90 2.72 0.73 14.67
N VAL A 91 3.76 0.13 15.26
CA VAL A 91 3.63 -0.77 16.41
C VAL A 91 3.03 -0.07 17.62
N ARG A 92 1.93 -0.62 18.11
CA ARG A 92 1.25 -0.24 19.36
C ARG A 92 0.55 -1.44 19.99
N ASP A 93 0.06 -1.30 21.22
CA ASP A 93 -0.67 -2.37 21.90
C ASP A 93 -2.06 -2.59 21.29
N GLY A 94 -2.59 -3.81 21.40
CA GLY A 94 -3.97 -4.11 21.02
C GLY A 94 -4.25 -4.11 19.51
N MET A 95 -3.22 -4.25 18.67
CA MET A 95 -3.38 -4.23 17.22
C MET A 95 -4.08 -5.47 16.66
N ALA A 96 -4.81 -5.26 15.56
CA ALA A 96 -5.32 -6.33 14.72
C ALA A 96 -5.14 -6.01 13.23
N PHE A 97 -4.95 -7.03 12.41
CA PHE A 97 -4.81 -6.94 10.96
C PHE A 97 -6.10 -7.38 10.26
N ALA A 98 -6.55 -6.58 9.29
CA ALA A 98 -7.72 -6.86 8.46
C ALA A 98 -7.29 -7.01 6.99
N PRO A 99 -6.93 -8.24 6.54
CA PRO A 99 -6.50 -8.47 5.16
C PRO A 99 -7.63 -8.20 4.17
N GLY A 100 -7.32 -7.41 3.14
CA GLY A 100 -8.28 -7.00 2.12
C GLY A 100 -9.44 -6.18 2.66
N TYR A 101 -9.25 -5.38 3.72
CA TYR A 101 -10.25 -4.43 4.21
C TYR A 101 -10.77 -3.55 3.05
N HIS A 102 -12.07 -3.29 2.98
CA HIS A 102 -12.65 -2.34 2.03
C HIS A 102 -14.09 -2.03 2.42
N ASP A 103 -14.55 -0.81 2.18
CA ASP A 103 -15.95 -0.39 2.36
C ASP A 103 -16.53 -0.70 3.75
N GLY A 104 -15.70 -0.62 4.80
CA GLY A 104 -16.08 -0.97 6.17
C GLY A 104 -16.10 -2.48 6.46
N VAL A 105 -15.67 -3.31 5.51
CA VAL A 105 -15.72 -4.77 5.55
C VAL A 105 -14.34 -5.36 5.71
N ALA A 106 -14.17 -6.21 6.74
CA ALA A 106 -13.03 -7.11 6.88
C ALA A 106 -13.42 -8.51 6.38
N PRO A 107 -13.19 -8.85 5.08
CA PRO A 107 -13.75 -10.07 4.46
C PRO A 107 -13.22 -11.38 5.06
N LEU A 108 -12.04 -11.35 5.69
CA LEU A 108 -11.47 -12.47 6.44
C LEU A 108 -11.46 -12.24 7.96
N GLY A 109 -12.25 -11.27 8.43
CA GLY A 109 -12.30 -10.83 9.81
C GLY A 109 -10.97 -10.23 10.31
N MET A 110 -10.93 -10.02 11.63
CA MET A 110 -9.78 -9.42 12.31
C MET A 110 -8.81 -10.51 12.79
N TRP A 111 -7.51 -10.26 12.61
CA TRP A 111 -6.42 -11.11 13.06
C TRP A 111 -5.60 -10.38 14.13
N ALA A 112 -5.74 -10.80 15.39
CA ALA A 112 -5.05 -10.17 16.51
C ALA A 112 -3.53 -10.36 16.39
N VAL A 113 -2.77 -9.29 16.66
CA VAL A 113 -1.31 -9.36 16.76
C VAL A 113 -0.94 -10.02 18.08
N THR A 114 -0.17 -11.11 18.02
CA THR A 114 0.24 -11.90 19.19
C THR A 114 1.72 -11.79 19.52
N SER A 115 2.54 -11.36 18.55
CA SER A 115 3.96 -11.10 18.73
C SER A 115 4.42 -9.99 17.81
N VAL A 116 5.46 -9.26 18.21
CA VAL A 116 6.05 -8.15 17.47
C VAL A 116 7.56 -8.33 17.48
N ALA A 117 8.17 -8.19 16.30
CA ALA A 117 9.61 -8.08 16.13
C ALA A 117 9.96 -6.76 15.45
N VAL A 118 10.81 -5.99 16.11
CA VAL A 118 11.36 -4.70 15.66
C VAL A 118 12.87 -4.72 15.88
N ALA A 119 13.62 -4.00 15.06
CA ALA A 119 15.07 -3.90 15.22
C ALA A 119 15.45 -3.08 16.48
N ASP A 120 16.56 -3.45 17.12
CA ASP A 120 17.05 -2.75 18.33
C ASP A 120 17.38 -1.27 18.07
N GLY A 121 17.88 -0.93 16.88
CA GLY A 121 18.15 0.47 16.51
C GLY A 121 16.87 1.32 16.37
N TRP A 122 15.75 0.70 15.98
CA TRP A 122 14.44 1.38 16.02
C TRP A 122 14.03 1.67 17.46
N THR A 123 14.08 0.68 18.35
CA THR A 123 13.63 0.85 19.74
C THR A 123 14.51 1.80 20.55
N SER A 124 15.80 1.87 20.25
CA SER A 124 16.77 2.69 20.99
C SER A 124 16.83 4.15 20.53
N SER A 125 16.68 4.41 19.22
CA SER A 125 16.87 5.76 18.67
C SER A 125 15.86 6.18 17.60
N ALA A 126 14.83 5.38 17.32
CA ALA A 126 13.91 5.59 16.20
C ALA A 126 14.67 5.78 14.88
N ASP A 127 15.66 4.91 14.63
CA ASP A 127 16.49 4.99 13.43
C ASP A 127 15.62 4.80 12.17
N PRO A 128 15.53 5.81 11.27
CA PRO A 128 14.73 5.70 10.06
C PRO A 128 15.22 4.61 9.10
N ASP A 129 16.47 4.15 9.20
CA ASP A 129 16.96 3.05 8.37
C ASP A 129 16.43 1.68 8.87
N LEU A 130 15.77 1.66 10.04
CA LEU A 130 15.25 0.45 10.70
C LEU A 130 13.73 0.52 10.98
N ASP A 131 13.00 1.38 10.26
CA ASP A 131 11.55 1.56 10.40
C ASP A 131 10.75 0.46 9.69
N PHE A 132 10.96 -0.79 10.11
CA PHE A 132 10.23 -1.96 9.67
C PHE A 132 9.97 -2.93 10.84
N ALA A 133 8.84 -3.62 10.79
CA ALA A 133 8.45 -4.59 11.81
C ALA A 133 7.78 -5.81 11.19
N PHE A 134 7.97 -6.96 11.85
CA PHE A 134 7.19 -8.16 11.59
C PHE A 134 6.24 -8.42 12.75
N LEU A 135 4.99 -8.71 12.43
CA LEU A 135 3.95 -9.04 13.41
C LEU A 135 3.47 -10.47 13.15
N THR A 136 3.43 -11.28 14.20
CA THR A 136 2.74 -12.57 14.15
C THR A 136 1.27 -12.35 14.46
N VAL A 137 0.38 -12.84 13.61
CA VAL A 137 -1.06 -12.64 13.76
C VAL A 137 -1.84 -13.95 13.90
N ARG A 138 -2.95 -13.91 14.64
CA ARG A 138 -3.82 -15.06 14.90
C ARG A 138 -5.28 -14.63 14.88
N GLN A 139 -6.15 -15.49 14.37
CA GLN A 139 -7.59 -15.36 14.53
C GLN A 139 -8.10 -16.52 15.39
N ALA A 140 -8.62 -16.21 16.58
CA ALA A 140 -9.06 -17.22 17.53
C ALA A 140 -10.14 -18.11 16.91
N GLY A 141 -9.95 -19.43 17.01
CA GLY A 141 -10.87 -20.42 16.43
C GLY A 141 -10.74 -20.64 14.92
N ASN A 142 -9.85 -19.92 14.22
CA ASN A 142 -9.56 -20.18 12.82
C ASN A 142 -8.39 -21.18 12.68
N PRO A 143 -8.61 -22.36 12.06
CA PRO A 143 -7.55 -23.35 11.85
C PRO A 143 -6.67 -23.07 10.63
N ALA A 144 -7.05 -22.14 9.75
CA ALA A 144 -6.31 -21.82 8.54
C ALA A 144 -5.15 -20.86 8.83
N ALA A 145 -4.01 -21.08 8.18
CA ALA A 145 -2.95 -20.09 8.12
C ALA A 145 -3.41 -18.90 7.29
N LEU A 146 -3.03 -17.68 7.69
CA LEU A 146 -3.40 -16.45 6.99
C LEU A 146 -2.92 -16.46 5.53
N GLU A 147 -1.69 -16.91 5.30
CA GLU A 147 -1.10 -17.05 3.96
C GLU A 147 -1.92 -17.99 3.06
N SER A 148 -2.53 -19.05 3.61
CA SER A 148 -3.37 -19.97 2.81
C SER A 148 -4.66 -19.31 2.30
N LEU A 149 -5.10 -18.23 2.95
CA LEU A 149 -6.31 -17.50 2.60
C LEU A 149 -6.04 -16.34 1.65
N THR A 150 -4.86 -15.72 1.77
CA THR A 150 -4.51 -14.43 1.15
C THR A 150 -3.36 -14.49 0.15
N GLY A 151 -2.62 -15.61 0.12
CA GLY A 151 -1.26 -15.62 -0.42
C GLY A 151 -0.31 -14.82 0.47
N ALA A 152 0.92 -14.61 0.00
CA ALA A 152 1.90 -13.80 0.68
C ALA A 152 2.89 -13.18 -0.30
N ASN A 153 3.47 -12.06 0.09
CA ASN A 153 4.64 -11.51 -0.60
C ASN A 153 5.90 -12.28 -0.18
N VAL A 154 6.84 -12.44 -1.12
CA VAL A 154 8.19 -12.86 -0.77
C VAL A 154 9.00 -11.64 -0.34
N LEU A 155 9.77 -11.72 0.74
CA LEU A 155 10.65 -10.62 1.13
C LEU A 155 11.80 -10.47 0.12
N GLY A 156 11.95 -9.27 -0.44
CA GLY A 156 13.08 -8.90 -1.30
C GLY A 156 14.08 -8.04 -0.55
N THR A 157 15.30 -8.53 -0.39
CA THR A 157 16.40 -7.79 0.25
C THR A 157 17.54 -7.54 -0.74
N ASN A 158 18.34 -6.49 -0.48
CA ASN A 158 19.53 -6.14 -1.25
C ASN A 158 19.28 -6.00 -2.78
N ARG A 159 18.10 -5.51 -3.17
CA ARG A 159 17.66 -5.43 -4.58
C ARG A 159 18.14 -4.18 -5.32
N GLY A 160 18.83 -3.24 -4.67
CA GLY A 160 19.12 -1.92 -5.24
C GLY A 160 17.93 -0.95 -5.16
N PHE A 161 18.08 0.27 -5.71
CA PHE A 161 17.17 1.39 -5.45
C PHE A 161 16.19 1.74 -6.57
N GLU A 162 16.38 1.19 -7.76
CA GLU A 162 15.64 1.55 -8.98
C GLU A 162 14.77 0.37 -9.42
N HIS A 163 13.47 0.46 -9.11
CA HIS A 163 12.47 -0.56 -9.42
C HIS A 163 11.18 0.09 -9.87
N ARG A 164 10.47 -0.55 -10.78
CA ARG A 164 9.05 -0.30 -10.98
C ARG A 164 8.30 -1.04 -9.87
N ILE A 165 7.51 -0.33 -9.07
CA ILE A 165 6.73 -0.91 -7.97
C ILE A 165 5.24 -0.67 -8.14
N THR A 166 4.44 -1.53 -7.51
CA THR A 166 3.07 -1.21 -7.10
C THR A 166 3.09 -0.92 -5.60
N LEU A 167 2.65 0.28 -5.22
CA LEU A 167 2.50 0.74 -3.85
C LEU A 167 1.02 0.67 -3.45
N THR A 168 0.71 0.09 -2.29
CA THR A 168 -0.65 0.01 -1.75
C THR A 168 -0.69 0.47 -0.30
N GLY A 169 -1.69 1.29 0.06
CA GLY A 169 -1.87 1.81 1.42
C GLY A 169 -3.34 2.04 1.77
N TYR A 170 -3.66 2.10 3.07
CA TYR A 170 -5.00 2.36 3.60
C TYR A 170 -5.03 3.70 4.34
N PRO A 171 -5.49 4.80 3.73
CA PRO A 171 -5.68 6.07 4.42
C PRO A 171 -6.60 5.91 5.63
N ASP A 172 -6.31 6.57 6.75
CA ASP A 172 -7.08 6.45 7.99
C ASP A 172 -8.46 7.15 7.96
N THR A 173 -8.72 7.93 6.91
CA THR A 173 -9.96 8.71 6.73
C THR A 173 -10.95 8.10 5.74
N VAL A 174 -10.57 7.04 5.03
CA VAL A 174 -11.44 6.33 4.09
C VAL A 174 -11.27 4.82 4.22
N ASP A 175 -12.33 4.07 3.95
CA ASP A 175 -12.34 2.61 4.09
C ASP A 175 -11.91 1.89 2.80
N SER A 176 -11.07 2.48 1.97
CA SER A 176 -10.61 1.89 0.71
C SER A 176 -9.11 2.05 0.54
N PRO A 177 -8.41 1.06 -0.02
CA PRO A 177 -6.99 1.22 -0.31
C PRO A 177 -6.76 2.21 -1.45
N VAL A 178 -5.63 2.88 -1.39
CA VAL A 178 -5.04 3.63 -2.51
C VAL A 178 -3.92 2.80 -3.13
N VAL A 179 -3.78 2.88 -4.45
CA VAL A 179 -2.77 2.13 -5.21
C VAL A 179 -2.09 3.08 -6.20
N CYS A 180 -0.77 2.96 -6.32
CA CYS A 180 0.04 3.71 -7.29
C CYS A 180 1.12 2.81 -7.87
N ASP A 181 1.32 2.89 -9.19
CA ASP A 181 2.52 2.33 -9.82
C ASP A 181 3.55 3.43 -10.04
N GLY A 182 4.75 3.25 -9.51
CA GLY A 182 5.79 4.27 -9.52
C GLY A 182 7.19 3.70 -9.70
N ASP A 183 8.11 4.55 -10.11
CA ASP A 183 9.53 4.22 -10.23
C ASP A 183 10.26 4.72 -8.98
N THR A 184 10.94 3.81 -8.28
CA THR A 184 11.70 4.15 -7.09
C THR A 184 13.04 4.77 -7.46
N ALA A 185 13.53 5.66 -6.61
CA ALA A 185 14.87 6.22 -6.71
C ALA A 185 15.57 6.24 -5.35
N ARG A 186 16.89 6.21 -5.36
CA ARG A 186 17.70 6.35 -4.14
C ARG A 186 17.50 7.72 -3.50
N SER A 187 17.28 7.74 -2.19
CA SER A 187 17.29 8.93 -1.34
C SER A 187 18.31 8.72 -0.22
N GLY A 188 19.37 9.53 -0.13
CA GLY A 188 20.41 9.29 0.88
C GLY A 188 21.09 7.92 0.76
N THR A 189 21.64 7.42 1.87
CA THR A 189 22.44 6.19 1.86
C THR A 189 21.58 4.93 1.85
N TYR A 190 20.58 4.85 2.73
CA TYR A 190 19.76 3.66 3.01
C TYR A 190 18.26 3.93 2.88
N GLN A 191 17.84 4.84 1.99
CA GLN A 191 16.42 5.10 1.76
C GLN A 191 16.08 5.05 0.26
N LEU A 192 14.85 4.63 -0.02
CA LEU A 192 14.20 4.78 -1.31
C LEU A 192 13.16 5.89 -1.21
N ARG A 193 12.84 6.50 -2.36
CA ARG A 193 11.67 7.38 -2.52
C ARG A 193 10.88 7.01 -3.77
N VAL A 194 9.60 7.31 -3.77
CA VAL A 194 8.71 7.22 -4.93
C VAL A 194 7.77 8.42 -4.94
N ALA A 195 7.53 8.99 -6.13
CA ALA A 195 6.53 10.04 -6.30
C ALA A 195 5.18 9.39 -6.62
N CYS A 196 4.35 9.24 -5.59
CA CYS A 196 3.02 8.64 -5.65
C CYS A 196 2.05 9.52 -4.84
N PRO A 197 1.31 10.43 -5.51
CA PRO A 197 0.25 11.20 -4.87
C PRO A 197 -0.87 10.36 -4.31
N GLY A 198 -1.44 10.84 -3.20
CA GLY A 198 -2.62 10.24 -2.56
C GLY A 198 -2.33 9.25 -1.44
N PHE A 199 -1.15 9.33 -0.80
CA PHE A 199 -0.76 8.48 0.34
C PHE A 199 -0.69 9.28 1.65
N PRO A 200 -1.84 9.69 2.25
CA PRO A 200 -1.88 10.42 3.52
C PRO A 200 -1.61 9.50 4.73
N ASP A 201 -1.80 10.04 5.94
CA ASP A 201 -1.78 9.28 7.19
C ASP A 201 -2.70 8.03 7.10
N GLY A 202 -2.30 6.94 7.76
CA GLY A 202 -2.87 5.60 7.59
C GLY A 202 -2.13 4.70 6.60
N THR A 203 -1.49 5.29 5.59
CA THR A 203 -0.82 4.47 4.56
C THR A 203 0.53 3.90 5.00
N SER A 204 1.10 4.39 6.10
CA SER A 204 2.29 3.86 6.76
C SER A 204 2.30 2.34 6.86
N GLY A 205 3.43 1.71 6.55
CA GLY A 205 3.56 0.26 6.46
C GLY A 205 3.07 -0.36 5.14
N GLY A 206 2.52 0.44 4.23
CA GLY A 206 2.08 0.01 2.90
C GLY A 206 3.21 -0.60 2.08
N PRO A 207 3.06 -1.81 1.52
CA PRO A 207 4.16 -2.51 0.86
C PRO A 207 4.49 -1.91 -0.52
N TRP A 208 5.77 -1.94 -0.86
CA TRP A 208 6.32 -1.62 -2.16
C TRP A 208 6.62 -2.95 -2.87
N VAL A 209 5.78 -3.35 -3.82
CA VAL A 209 5.89 -4.67 -4.48
C VAL A 209 6.52 -4.54 -5.85
N ALA A 210 7.64 -5.23 -6.08
CA ALA A 210 8.32 -5.38 -7.37
C ALA A 210 8.49 -6.87 -7.69
N ASP A 211 8.05 -7.31 -8.88
CA ASP A 211 8.22 -8.68 -9.36
C ASP A 211 7.76 -9.77 -8.35
N GLY A 212 6.65 -9.52 -7.66
CA GLY A 212 6.09 -10.43 -6.64
C GLY A 212 6.84 -10.45 -5.30
N ALA A 213 7.83 -9.58 -5.12
CA ALA A 213 8.53 -9.40 -3.86
C ALA A 213 8.23 -8.05 -3.22
N VAL A 214 8.07 -8.02 -1.90
CA VAL A 214 8.02 -6.76 -1.14
C VAL A 214 9.45 -6.28 -0.87
N ILE A 215 9.77 -5.10 -1.36
CA ILE A 215 11.12 -4.51 -1.31
C ILE A 215 11.20 -3.25 -0.43
N GLY A 216 10.08 -2.88 0.19
CA GLY A 216 9.96 -1.71 1.05
C GLY A 216 8.58 -1.63 1.69
N VAL A 217 8.46 -0.77 2.68
CA VAL A 217 7.20 -0.28 3.26
C VAL A 217 7.19 1.25 3.34
N ILE A 218 6.02 1.90 3.28
CA ILE A 218 5.92 3.34 3.58
C ILE A 218 6.41 3.56 5.02
N GLY A 219 7.56 4.21 5.15
CA GLY A 219 8.25 4.36 6.42
C GLY A 219 9.62 4.99 6.22
N GLY A 220 10.48 4.84 7.22
CA GLY A 220 11.85 5.32 7.21
C GLY A 220 11.94 6.83 7.32
N TYR A 221 12.57 7.50 6.36
CA TYR A 221 12.75 8.95 6.40
C TYR A 221 11.40 9.66 6.61
N GLN A 222 11.32 10.50 7.63
CA GLN A 222 10.09 11.21 8.03
C GLN A 222 8.88 10.29 8.22
N LEU A 223 9.08 9.06 8.71
CA LEU A 223 8.02 8.06 8.91
C LEU A 223 7.27 7.71 7.61
N GLY A 224 7.96 7.80 6.47
CA GLY A 224 7.36 7.59 5.15
C GLY A 224 7.12 8.88 4.36
N GLY A 225 7.40 10.05 4.94
CA GLY A 225 7.27 11.35 4.30
C GLY A 225 6.32 12.29 5.05
N ASP A 226 6.53 13.60 4.88
CA ASP A 226 5.67 14.63 5.49
C ASP A 226 4.56 15.15 4.55
N THR A 227 4.49 14.63 3.32
CA THR A 227 3.47 14.99 2.34
C THR A 227 2.88 13.73 1.69
N PRO A 228 1.61 13.74 1.27
CA PRO A 228 0.98 12.58 0.64
C PRO A 228 1.45 12.33 -0.81
N ASP A 229 2.38 13.14 -1.33
CA ASP A 229 2.83 13.11 -2.73
C ASP A 229 4.12 12.32 -2.98
N VAL A 230 4.92 12.15 -1.94
CA VAL A 230 6.19 11.44 -2.00
C VAL A 230 6.30 10.55 -0.79
N SER A 231 6.44 9.25 -1.04
CA SER A 231 6.64 8.26 -0.01
C SER A 231 8.09 7.81 0.06
N TYR A 232 8.55 7.50 1.27
CA TYR A 232 9.87 6.96 1.55
C TYR A 232 9.80 5.53 2.08
N SER A 233 10.92 4.82 1.97
CA SER A 233 11.11 3.51 2.59
C SER A 233 12.55 3.33 3.02
N ALA A 234 12.75 2.69 4.18
CA ALA A 234 14.04 2.15 4.55
C ALA A 234 14.50 1.11 3.52
N TYR A 235 15.77 1.13 3.16
CA TYR A 235 16.35 0.15 2.25
C TYR A 235 16.41 -1.22 2.93
N PHE A 236 15.77 -2.22 2.33
CA PHE A 236 15.76 -3.57 2.86
C PHE A 236 17.11 -4.28 2.61
N ASP A 237 18.01 -4.16 3.57
CA ASP A 237 19.33 -4.81 3.57
C ASP A 237 19.41 -6.02 4.51
N ASP A 238 20.60 -6.30 5.01
CA ASP A 238 20.86 -7.42 5.91
C ASP A 238 20.18 -7.27 7.28
N ASP A 239 19.79 -6.07 7.70
CA ASP A 239 19.17 -5.87 9.02
C ASP A 239 17.73 -6.34 9.04
N ILE A 240 16.94 -6.04 8.00
CA ILE A 240 15.61 -6.65 7.85
C ILE A 240 15.70 -8.15 7.56
N ALA A 241 16.71 -8.60 6.82
CA ALA A 241 16.92 -10.03 6.56
C ALA A 241 17.16 -10.80 7.88
N LYS A 242 17.99 -10.26 8.78
CA LYS A 242 18.24 -10.84 10.12
C LYS A 242 16.97 -10.80 10.97
N LEU A 243 16.24 -9.69 10.97
CA LEU A 243 15.00 -9.58 11.75
C LEU A 243 13.97 -10.60 11.29
N TYR A 244 13.76 -10.73 9.98
CA TYR A 244 12.86 -11.69 9.36
C TYR A 244 13.26 -13.14 9.70
N ALA A 245 14.56 -13.47 9.61
CA ALA A 245 15.06 -14.79 9.98
C ALA A 245 14.78 -15.13 11.45
N SER A 246 14.75 -14.13 12.34
CA SER A 246 14.47 -14.37 13.76
C SER A 246 13.01 -14.75 14.07
N VAL A 247 12.09 -14.50 13.13
CA VAL A 247 10.64 -14.77 13.29
C VAL A 247 10.08 -15.79 12.29
N THR A 248 10.91 -16.32 11.40
CA THR A 248 10.51 -17.30 10.38
C THR A 248 11.09 -18.70 10.58
N GLY A 249 11.97 -18.86 11.59
CA GLY A 249 12.63 -20.11 11.94
C GLY A 249 11.72 -21.15 12.61
#